data_AF-A0A1M3PIS8-F1
#
_entry.id   AF-A0A1M3PIS8-F1
#
_cell.length_a   1.000
_cell.length_b   1.000
_cell.length_c   1.000
_cell.angle_alpha   90.00
_cell.angle_beta   90.00
_cell.angle_gamma   90.00
#
_symmetry.space_group_name_H-M   'P 1'
#
loop_
_entity.id
_entity.type
_entity.pdbx_description
1 polymer ?
#
loop_
_entity_poly.entity_id
_entity_poly.type
_entity_poly.pdbx_seq_one_letter_code
_entity_poly.pdbx_strand_id
1 'polypeptide(L)'
;MAEVDFHVARQAEAAKRLLANLRSQGVDDDQELVADTIEGETTLLEAIRTALDEIDECEIQIVGLKAKEDAFSDRRVRLEKRVDRIKATIEQAMLATDQVNFKLPTGTLTLTKRAPGLIITNEADIPADFWIEQERPAPKLDRKALLKALNDKIPVQGAGLDNGSYSLSLRRK
;
A
#
# COMPACT_ATOMS: atom_id res chain seq x y z
N MET A 1 1.50 -23.99 -44.07
CA MET A 1 1.77 -25.02 -43.05
C MET A 1 2.89 -24.55 -42.12
N ALA A 2 4.08 -24.19 -42.60
CA ALA A 2 5.20 -23.74 -41.75
C ALA A 2 4.94 -22.53 -40.82
N GLU A 3 4.17 -21.52 -41.23
CA GLU A 3 3.84 -20.37 -40.35
C GLU A 3 2.91 -20.74 -39.19
N VAL A 4 1.95 -21.64 -39.43
CA VAL A 4 0.98 -22.07 -38.41
C VAL A 4 1.70 -22.88 -37.33
N ASP A 5 2.58 -23.79 -37.73
CA ASP A 5 3.39 -24.59 -36.80
C ASP A 5 4.33 -23.72 -35.96
N PHE A 6 4.90 -22.67 -36.55
CA PHE A 6 5.76 -21.71 -35.83
C PHE A 6 4.97 -20.89 -34.77
N HIS A 7 3.74 -20.48 -35.09
CA HIS A 7 2.88 -19.77 -34.15
C HIS A 7 2.43 -20.66 -32.99
N VAL A 8 2.08 -21.92 -33.25
CA VAL A 8 1.67 -22.89 -32.22
C VAL A 8 2.84 -23.19 -31.27
N ALA A 9 4.06 -23.42 -31.79
CA ALA A 9 5.24 -23.64 -30.97
C ALA A 9 5.55 -22.44 -30.04
N ARG A 10 5.40 -21.21 -30.55
CA ARG A 10 5.62 -19.99 -29.76
C ARG A 10 4.53 -19.77 -28.70
N GLN A 11 3.29 -20.15 -28.99
CA GLN A 11 2.19 -20.12 -28.02
C GLN A 11 2.39 -21.15 -26.90
N ALA A 12 2.81 -22.36 -27.23
CA ALA A 12 3.13 -23.40 -26.24
C ALA A 12 4.29 -22.97 -25.33
N GLU A 13 5.36 -22.40 -25.90
CA GLU A 13 6.47 -21.86 -25.11
C GLU A 13 6.04 -20.71 -24.19
N ALA A 14 5.17 -19.80 -24.68
CA ALA A 14 4.63 -18.71 -23.90
C ALA A 14 3.72 -19.20 -22.76
N ALA A 15 2.86 -20.19 -23.02
CA ALA A 15 2.01 -20.84 -22.02
C ALA A 15 2.86 -21.47 -20.91
N LYS A 16 3.89 -22.23 -21.30
CA LYS A 16 4.83 -22.85 -20.37
C LYS A 16 5.54 -21.82 -19.48
N ARG A 17 6.02 -20.71 -20.07
CA ARG A 17 6.66 -19.62 -19.32
C ARG A 17 5.68 -18.92 -18.37
N LEU A 18 4.45 -18.70 -18.79
CA LEU A 18 3.42 -18.09 -17.94
C LEU A 18 3.11 -18.95 -16.73
N LEU A 19 2.84 -20.25 -16.93
CA LEU A 19 2.56 -21.19 -15.84
C LEU A 19 3.75 -21.32 -14.89
N ALA A 20 4.98 -21.38 -15.41
CA ALA A 20 6.18 -21.41 -14.59
C ALA A 20 6.35 -20.14 -13.73
N ASN A 21 5.94 -18.97 -14.25
CA ASN A 21 5.98 -17.72 -13.49
C ASN A 21 4.84 -17.61 -12.47
N LEU A 22 3.64 -18.07 -12.78
CA LEU A 22 2.55 -18.11 -11.79
C LEU A 22 2.94 -18.99 -10.60
N ARG A 23 3.59 -20.15 -10.85
CA ARG A 23 4.13 -21.01 -9.81
C ARG A 23 5.20 -20.34 -8.94
N SER A 24 6.05 -19.48 -9.48
CA SER A 24 7.08 -18.82 -8.66
C SER A 24 6.51 -17.68 -7.81
N GLN A 25 5.30 -17.21 -8.14
CA GLN A 25 4.57 -16.17 -7.42
C GLN A 25 3.61 -16.76 -6.37
N GLY A 26 3.04 -17.95 -6.62
CA GLY A 26 2.30 -18.75 -5.65
C GLY A 26 3.26 -19.49 -4.70
N VAL A 27 3.20 -19.20 -3.41
CA VAL A 27 4.12 -19.79 -2.42
C VAL A 27 3.80 -21.28 -2.22
N ASP A 28 4.78 -22.13 -2.56
CA ASP A 28 5.04 -23.54 -2.18
C ASP A 28 3.98 -24.66 -2.39
N ASP A 29 2.68 -24.41 -2.54
CA ASP A 29 1.68 -25.49 -2.44
C ASP A 29 1.31 -26.24 -3.75
N ASP A 30 1.75 -25.78 -4.93
CA ASP A 30 1.34 -26.38 -6.22
C ASP A 30 2.48 -27.02 -7.00
N GLN A 31 3.26 -27.89 -6.37
CA GLN A 31 4.30 -28.67 -7.06
C GLN A 31 3.73 -29.75 -8.01
N GLU A 32 2.46 -30.15 -7.86
CA GLU A 32 1.82 -31.22 -8.62
C GLU A 32 1.23 -30.75 -9.97
N LEU A 33 0.74 -29.51 -10.06
CA LEU A 33 0.06 -28.96 -11.26
C LEU A 33 0.92 -28.96 -12.54
N VAL A 34 2.24 -28.85 -12.41
CA VAL A 34 3.19 -28.77 -13.55
C VAL A 34 3.53 -30.14 -14.14
N ALA A 35 3.39 -31.23 -13.41
CA ALA A 35 3.56 -32.55 -14.01
C ALA A 35 2.47 -32.80 -15.07
N ASP A 36 1.21 -32.51 -14.73
CA ASP A 36 0.07 -32.77 -15.61
C ASP A 36 -0.02 -31.78 -16.80
N THR A 37 0.40 -30.51 -16.63
CA THR A 37 0.38 -29.53 -17.74
C THR A 37 1.63 -29.52 -18.61
N ILE A 38 2.78 -30.04 -18.14
CA ILE A 38 3.96 -30.26 -19.01
C ILE A 38 3.71 -31.43 -19.98
N GLU A 39 2.90 -32.41 -19.59
CA GLU A 39 2.61 -33.58 -20.42
C GLU A 39 1.40 -33.37 -21.36
N GLY A 40 0.53 -32.39 -21.09
CA GLY A 40 -0.56 -31.97 -21.97
C GLY A 40 -0.17 -30.86 -22.97
N GLU A 41 -0.73 -30.89 -24.18
CA GLU A 41 -0.66 -29.80 -25.16
C GLU A 41 -1.43 -28.54 -24.68
N THR A 42 -0.99 -27.93 -23.58
CA THR A 42 -1.68 -26.80 -22.96
C THR A 42 -1.54 -25.57 -23.85
N THR A 43 -2.66 -25.02 -24.30
CA THR A 43 -2.66 -23.84 -25.17
C THR A 43 -2.51 -22.56 -24.33
N LEU A 44 -1.94 -21.50 -24.90
CA LEU A 44 -1.80 -20.19 -24.24
C LEU A 44 -3.11 -19.67 -23.63
N LEU A 45 -4.25 -19.94 -24.26
CA LEU A 45 -5.57 -19.54 -23.76
C LEU A 45 -5.95 -20.26 -22.46
N GLU A 46 -5.61 -21.54 -22.33
CA GLU A 46 -5.87 -22.32 -21.11
C GLU A 46 -4.99 -21.81 -19.96
N ALA A 47 -3.71 -21.54 -20.24
CA ALA A 47 -2.81 -20.95 -19.26
C ALA A 47 -3.27 -19.55 -18.80
N ILE A 48 -3.81 -18.73 -19.71
CA ILE A 48 -4.42 -17.44 -19.36
C ILE A 48 -5.69 -17.64 -18.52
N ARG A 49 -6.51 -18.66 -18.81
CA ARG A 49 -7.70 -18.95 -18.00
C ARG A 49 -7.34 -19.33 -16.58
N THR A 50 -6.35 -20.20 -16.39
CA THR A 50 -5.82 -20.52 -15.05
C THR A 50 -5.32 -19.27 -14.32
N ALA A 51 -4.63 -18.36 -15.03
CA ALA A 51 -4.20 -17.08 -14.46
C ALA A 51 -5.38 -16.19 -14.01
N LEU A 52 -6.50 -16.21 -14.76
CA LEU A 52 -7.70 -15.46 -14.40
C LEU A 52 -8.40 -16.06 -13.19
N ASP A 53 -8.48 -17.39 -13.11
CA ASP A 53 -9.06 -18.09 -11.95
C ASP A 53 -8.24 -17.80 -10.67
N GLU A 54 -6.91 -17.77 -10.78
CA GLU A 54 -6.00 -17.39 -9.68
C GLU A 54 -6.21 -15.93 -9.24
N ILE A 55 -6.41 -15.01 -10.20
CA ILE A 55 -6.75 -13.60 -9.89
C ILE A 55 -8.08 -13.53 -9.14
N ASP A 56 -9.08 -14.33 -9.52
CA ASP A 56 -10.39 -14.36 -8.84
C ASP A 56 -10.27 -14.84 -7.39
N GLU A 57 -9.54 -15.93 -7.15
CA GLU A 57 -9.28 -16.44 -5.81
C GLU A 57 -8.53 -15.39 -4.95
N CYS A 58 -7.48 -14.77 -5.51
CA CYS A 58 -6.77 -13.68 -4.85
C CYS A 58 -7.69 -12.51 -4.49
N GLU A 59 -8.57 -12.09 -5.41
CA GLU A 59 -9.52 -11.00 -5.17
C GLU A 59 -10.50 -11.33 -4.04
N ILE A 60 -11.01 -12.57 -3.98
CA ILE A 60 -11.89 -13.05 -2.90
C ILE A 60 -11.15 -13.01 -1.55
N GLN A 61 -9.92 -13.52 -1.51
CA GLN A 61 -9.11 -13.52 -0.30
C GLN A 61 -8.77 -12.10 0.17
N ILE A 62 -8.45 -11.18 -0.75
CA ILE A 62 -8.20 -9.77 -0.43
C ILE A 62 -9.41 -9.14 0.27
N VAL A 63 -10.64 -9.41 -0.18
CA VAL A 63 -11.85 -8.89 0.46
C VAL A 63 -12.00 -9.45 1.88
N GLY A 64 -11.81 -10.76 2.06
CA GLY A 64 -11.87 -11.41 3.36
C GLY A 64 -10.83 -10.88 4.35
N LEU A 65 -9.60 -10.70 3.89
CA LEU A 65 -8.48 -10.18 4.70
C LEU A 65 -8.74 -8.74 5.13
N LYS A 66 -9.18 -7.85 4.22
CA LYS A 66 -9.53 -6.46 4.57
C LYS A 66 -10.60 -6.39 5.65
N ALA A 67 -11.66 -7.21 5.57
CA ALA A 67 -12.69 -7.25 6.60
C ALA A 67 -12.14 -7.66 7.98
N LYS A 68 -11.15 -8.55 8.02
CA LYS A 68 -10.47 -8.95 9.27
C LYS A 68 -9.54 -7.85 9.78
N GLU A 69 -8.78 -7.20 8.90
CA GLU A 69 -7.92 -6.07 9.24
C GLU A 69 -8.73 -4.92 9.86
N ASP A 70 -9.88 -4.57 9.28
CA ASP A 70 -10.78 -3.55 9.82
C ASP A 70 -11.27 -3.93 11.23
N ALA A 71 -11.72 -5.18 11.41
CA ALA A 71 -12.16 -5.67 12.71
C ALA A 71 -11.04 -5.64 13.77
N PHE A 72 -9.80 -5.94 13.37
CA PHE A 72 -8.63 -5.84 14.25
C PHE A 72 -8.22 -4.40 14.53
N SER A 73 -8.32 -3.52 13.55
CA SER A 73 -8.07 -2.08 13.70
C SER A 73 -9.05 -1.47 14.70
N ASP A 74 -10.34 -1.78 14.58
CA ASP A 74 -11.37 -1.37 15.53
C ASP A 74 -11.08 -1.90 16.95
N ARG A 75 -10.65 -3.16 17.05
CA ARG A 75 -10.28 -3.76 18.34
C ARG A 75 -9.05 -3.05 18.94
N ARG A 76 -8.04 -2.72 18.13
CA ARG A 76 -6.85 -1.96 18.55
C ARG A 76 -7.27 -0.59 19.09
N VAL A 77 -8.09 0.17 18.36
CA VAL A 77 -8.57 1.47 18.79
C VAL A 77 -9.36 1.38 20.10
N ARG A 78 -10.19 0.35 20.28
CA ARG A 78 -10.90 0.13 21.57
C ARG A 78 -9.94 -0.12 22.73
N LEU A 79 -8.86 -0.87 22.50
CA LEU A 79 -7.83 -1.15 23.50
C LEU A 79 -7.01 0.09 23.83
N GLU A 80 -6.63 0.89 22.84
CA GLU A 80 -5.95 2.19 23.03
C GLU A 80 -6.79 3.11 23.90
N LYS A 81 -8.07 3.29 23.55
CA LYS A 81 -9.01 4.07 24.37
C LYS A 81 -9.16 3.50 25.78
N ARG A 82 -9.07 2.17 25.96
CA ARG A 82 -9.12 1.55 27.30
C ARG A 82 -7.86 1.87 28.10
N VAL A 83 -6.68 1.80 27.48
CA VAL A 83 -5.42 2.20 28.11
C VAL A 83 -5.48 3.65 28.56
N ASP A 84 -5.96 4.56 27.70
CA ASP A 84 -6.09 5.97 28.03
C ASP A 84 -7.06 6.22 29.19
N ARG A 85 -8.21 5.52 29.20
CA ARG A 85 -9.14 5.58 30.34
C ARG A 85 -8.49 5.12 31.64
N ILE A 86 -7.75 4.02 31.62
CA ILE A 86 -7.04 3.50 32.80
C ILE A 86 -6.01 4.51 33.28
N LYS A 87 -5.22 5.11 32.38
CA LYS A 87 -4.25 6.16 32.73
C LYS A 87 -4.94 7.37 33.36
N ALA A 88 -6.05 7.82 32.80
CA ALA A 88 -6.82 8.93 33.35
C ALA A 88 -7.38 8.61 34.75
N THR A 89 -7.85 7.38 34.99
CA THR A 89 -8.30 6.96 36.33
C THR A 89 -7.14 6.92 37.33
N ILE A 90 -5.96 6.43 36.92
CA ILE A 90 -4.75 6.45 37.76
C ILE A 90 -4.35 7.90 38.08
N GLU A 91 -4.34 8.78 37.08
CA GLU A 91 -4.07 10.21 37.26
C GLU A 91 -5.03 10.85 38.26
N GLN A 92 -6.34 10.60 38.14
CA GLN A 92 -7.34 11.10 39.09
C GLN A 92 -7.10 10.60 40.51
N ALA A 93 -6.74 9.33 40.69
CA ALA A 93 -6.43 8.76 42.00
C ALA A 93 -5.14 9.36 42.60
N MET A 94 -4.11 9.59 41.78
CA MET A 94 -2.87 10.24 42.19
C MET A 94 -3.12 11.70 42.62
N LEU A 95 -3.93 12.44 41.87
CA LEU A 95 -4.35 13.80 42.22
C LEU A 95 -5.16 13.85 43.51
N ALA A 96 -6.10 12.92 43.71
CA ALA A 96 -6.92 12.87 44.92
C ALA A 96 -6.13 12.55 46.20
N THR A 97 -4.92 12.01 46.07
CA THR A 97 -4.04 11.65 47.19
C THR A 97 -2.84 12.60 47.36
N ASP A 98 -2.76 13.66 46.54
CA ASP A 98 -1.63 14.59 46.45
C ASP A 98 -0.27 13.90 46.24
N GLN A 99 -0.27 12.67 45.71
CA GLN A 99 0.95 11.89 45.45
C GLN A 99 1.37 12.01 43.99
N VAL A 100 2.51 12.66 43.76
CA VAL A 100 3.03 12.92 42.41
C VAL A 100 3.96 11.82 41.89
N ASN A 101 4.42 10.89 42.72
CA ASN A 101 5.35 9.84 42.31
C ASN A 101 5.09 8.52 43.05
N PHE A 102 4.90 7.43 42.31
CA PHE A 102 4.85 6.07 42.84
C PHE A 102 5.91 5.21 42.17
N LYS A 103 6.75 4.56 42.98
CA LYS A 103 7.67 3.52 42.53
C LYS A 103 7.06 2.15 42.82
N LEU A 104 6.69 1.42 41.78
CA LEU A 104 6.22 0.04 41.89
C LEU A 104 7.29 -0.92 41.32
N PRO A 105 7.30 -2.19 41.74
CA PRO A 105 8.18 -3.20 41.15
C PRO A 105 8.00 -3.37 39.63
N THR A 106 6.80 -3.07 39.12
CA THR A 106 6.43 -3.20 37.71
C THR A 106 6.66 -1.92 36.90
N GLY A 107 6.99 -0.79 37.54
CA GLY A 107 7.20 0.48 36.87
C GLY A 107 7.09 1.69 37.80
N THR A 108 7.58 2.85 37.34
CA THR A 108 7.46 4.11 38.07
C THR A 108 6.40 5.00 37.41
N LEU A 109 5.43 5.47 38.20
CA LEU A 109 4.41 6.44 37.81
C LEU A 109 4.84 7.81 38.32
N THR A 110 4.97 8.79 37.44
CA THR A 110 5.27 10.18 37.81
C THR A 110 4.24 11.09 37.16
N LEU A 111 3.57 11.91 37.98
CA LEU A 111 2.65 12.92 37.52
C LEU A 111 3.43 14.23 37.34
N THR A 112 3.57 14.65 36.09
CA THR A 112 4.22 15.91 35.73
C THR A 112 3.18 16.86 35.16
N LYS A 113 3.19 18.12 35.61
CA LYS A 113 2.40 19.17 34.97
C LYS A 113 2.92 19.38 33.55
N ARG A 114 2.14 18.98 32.55
CA ARG A 114 2.48 19.25 31.14
C ARG A 114 2.44 20.77 30.91
N ALA A 115 3.43 21.27 30.16
CA ALA A 115 3.42 22.67 29.72
C ALA A 115 2.11 22.96 28.94
N PRO A 116 1.51 24.15 29.10
CA PRO A 116 0.33 24.53 28.34
C PRO A 116 0.63 24.42 26.84
N GLY A 117 -0.26 23.76 26.10
CA GLY A 117 -0.17 23.71 24.64
C GLY A 117 -0.47 25.10 24.05
N LEU A 118 0.23 25.47 22.98
CA LEU A 118 -0.07 26.68 22.23
C LEU A 118 -1.43 26.51 21.54
N ILE A 119 -2.42 27.30 21.95
CA ILE A 119 -3.75 27.36 21.31
C ILE A 119 -3.79 28.65 20.51
N ILE A 120 -3.73 28.55 19.19
CA ILE A 120 -3.90 29.69 18.29
C ILE A 120 -5.40 29.90 18.11
N THR A 121 -5.94 30.96 18.70
CA THR A 121 -7.38 31.27 18.64
C THR A 121 -7.74 31.96 17.32
N ASN A 122 -6.86 32.83 16.82
CA ASN A 122 -6.98 33.51 15.55
C ASN A 122 -5.58 33.81 15.01
N GLU A 123 -5.29 33.34 13.79
CA GLU A 123 -4.01 33.56 13.13
C GLU A 123 -3.82 35.04 12.75
N ALA A 124 -4.89 35.78 12.44
CA ALA A 124 -4.81 37.19 12.04
C ALA A 124 -4.36 38.13 13.16
N ASP A 125 -4.50 37.72 14.43
CA ASP A 125 -4.10 38.51 15.60
C ASP A 125 -2.66 38.19 16.05
N ILE A 126 -1.99 37.23 15.42
CA ILE A 126 -0.61 36.86 15.75
C ILE A 126 0.35 37.89 15.15
N PRO A 127 1.18 38.57 15.98
CA PRO A 127 2.18 39.52 15.50
C PRO A 127 3.12 38.91 14.45
N ALA A 128 3.55 39.73 13.49
CA ALA A 128 4.45 39.34 12.41
C ALA A 128 5.76 38.67 12.89
N ASP A 129 6.18 38.95 14.12
CA ASP A 129 7.37 38.36 14.75
C ASP A 129 7.31 36.82 14.91
N PHE A 130 6.11 36.23 14.91
CA PHE A 130 5.92 34.77 15.01
C PHE A 130 5.70 34.10 13.65
N TRP A 131 5.63 34.88 12.58
CA TRP A 131 5.47 34.37 11.22
C TRP A 131 6.85 34.20 10.58
N ILE A 132 7.19 32.96 10.23
CA ILE A 132 8.33 32.69 9.36
C ILE A 132 7.84 32.94 7.93
N GLU A 133 8.39 33.96 7.26
CA GLU A 133 8.15 34.18 5.83
C GLU A 133 8.55 32.92 5.05
N GLN A 134 7.56 32.19 4.52
CA GLN A 134 7.84 31.12 3.58
C GLN A 134 8.39 31.76 2.29
N GLU A 135 9.64 31.44 1.96
CA GLU A 135 10.12 31.62 0.59
C GLU A 135 9.11 30.96 -0.35
N ARG A 136 8.56 31.75 -1.27
CA ARG A 136 7.53 31.32 -2.24
C ARG A 136 7.92 29.93 -2.76
N PRO A 137 7.07 28.89 -2.62
CA PRO A 137 7.46 27.55 -2.97
C PRO A 137 8.01 27.56 -4.39
N ALA A 138 9.24 27.06 -4.55
CA ALA A 138 9.95 26.99 -5.82
C ALA A 138 8.97 26.51 -6.92
N PRO A 139 8.99 27.13 -8.11
CA PRO A 139 8.00 26.86 -9.15
C PRO A 139 7.88 25.35 -9.37
N LYS A 140 6.72 24.81 -8.98
CA LYS A 140 6.42 23.39 -9.05
C LYS A 140 6.53 22.98 -10.51
N LEU A 141 7.47 22.09 -10.82
CA LEU A 141 7.64 21.56 -12.17
C LEU A 141 6.30 21.00 -12.64
N ASP A 142 5.74 21.63 -13.66
CA ASP A 142 4.41 21.29 -14.15
C ASP A 142 4.52 20.07 -15.04
N ARG A 143 4.57 18.89 -14.40
CA ARG A 143 4.76 17.58 -15.05
C ARG A 143 3.79 17.36 -16.21
N LYS A 144 2.58 17.92 -16.14
CA LYS A 144 1.57 17.85 -17.21
C LYS A 144 1.96 18.65 -18.46
N ALA A 145 2.49 19.86 -18.28
CA ALA A 145 2.96 20.69 -19.39
C ALA A 145 4.21 20.09 -20.04
N LEU A 146 5.09 19.52 -19.22
CA LEU A 146 6.29 18.80 -19.67
C LEU A 146 5.95 17.55 -20.49
N LEU A 147 5.00 16.74 -20.02
CA LEU A 147 4.53 15.53 -20.71
C LEU A 147 3.81 15.90 -22.03
N LYS A 148 3.08 17.01 -22.05
CA LYS A 148 2.47 17.54 -23.28
C LYS A 148 3.53 18.03 -24.27
N ALA A 149 4.53 18.79 -23.83
CA ALA A 149 5.63 19.27 -24.68
C ALA A 149 6.49 18.13 -25.26
N LEU A 150 6.73 17.07 -24.48
CA LEU A 150 7.44 15.88 -24.95
C LEU A 150 6.61 15.05 -25.94
N ASN A 151 5.29 14.95 -25.73
CA ASN A 151 4.38 14.33 -26.71
C ASN A 151 4.29 15.14 -28.01
N ASP A 152 4.37 16.47 -27.93
CA ASP A 152 4.39 17.40 -29.07
C ASP A 152 5.78 17.49 -29.75
N LYS A 153 6.74 16.62 -29.38
CA LYS A 153 8.12 16.55 -29.91
C LYS A 153 8.96 17.82 -29.74
N ILE A 154 8.63 18.67 -28.76
CA ILE A 154 9.46 19.80 -28.40
C ILE A 154 10.58 19.28 -27.49
N PRO A 155 11.87 19.39 -27.88
CA PRO A 155 12.95 18.89 -27.06
C PRO A 155 13.07 19.71 -25.77
N VAL A 156 12.77 19.10 -24.63
CA VAL A 156 13.04 19.68 -23.31
C VAL A 156 14.33 19.06 -22.77
N GLN A 157 15.37 19.88 -22.57
CA GLN A 157 16.60 19.41 -21.92
C GLN A 157 16.26 18.85 -20.52
N GLY A 158 16.54 17.57 -20.29
CA GLY A 158 16.36 16.91 -19.00
C GLY A 158 15.14 15.99 -18.87
N ALA A 159 14.33 15.79 -19.92
CA ALA A 159 13.22 14.83 -19.89
C ALA A 159 13.10 14.07 -21.22
N GLY A 160 12.88 12.75 -21.15
CA GLY A 160 12.67 11.87 -22.29
C GLY A 160 11.49 10.94 -22.04
N LEU A 161 10.84 10.49 -23.11
CA LEU A 161 9.82 9.45 -23.05
C LEU A 161 10.51 8.08 -23.06
N ASP A 162 10.19 7.24 -22.08
CA ASP A 162 10.60 5.84 -22.08
C ASP A 162 9.81 5.04 -23.13
N ASN A 163 10.37 3.94 -23.63
CA ASN A 163 9.68 3.04 -24.56
C ASN A 163 8.54 2.38 -23.79
N GLY A 164 7.31 2.89 -24.00
CA GLY A 164 6.12 2.45 -23.30
C GLY A 164 6.00 0.92 -23.20
N SER A 165 5.77 0.43 -21.99
CA SER A 165 5.44 -0.97 -21.75
C SER A 165 3.95 -1.23 -22.02
N TYR A 166 3.60 -2.48 -22.32
CA TYR A 166 2.21 -2.89 -22.43
C TYR A 166 1.58 -3.03 -21.04
N SER A 167 0.45 -2.36 -20.79
CA SER A 167 -0.36 -2.54 -19.59
C SER A 167 -1.53 -3.51 -19.86
N LEU A 168 -1.66 -4.58 -19.07
CA LEU A 168 -2.83 -5.46 -19.11
C LEU A 168 -4.00 -4.80 -18.37
N SER A 169 -5.16 -4.67 -19.02
CA SER A 169 -6.40 -4.21 -18.39
C SER A 169 -7.43 -5.34 -18.43
N LEU A 170 -7.86 -5.81 -17.26
CA LEU A 170 -8.94 -6.77 -17.12
C LEU A 170 -10.26 -6.02 -16.86
N ARG A 171 -11.25 -6.20 -17.75
CA ARG A 171 -12.60 -5.64 -17.58
C ARG A 171 -13.61 -6.78 -17.65
N ARG A 172 -14.40 -6.96 -16.59
CA ARG A 172 -15.47 -7.96 -16.52
C ARG A 172 -16.79 -7.40 -17.07
N LYS A 173 -17.67 -8.30 -17.54
CA LYS A 173 -19.05 -7.97 -17.94
C LYS A 173 -19.97 -7.98 -16.73
#